data_AF-A0A0N4UJA2-F1
#
_entry.id   AF-A0A0N4UJA2-F1
#
_cell.length_a   1.000
_cell.length_b   1.000
_cell.length_c   1.000
_cell.angle_alpha   90.00
_cell.angle_beta   90.00
_cell.angle_gamma   90.00
#
_symmetry.space_group_name_H-M   'P 1'
#
loop_
_entity.id
_entity.type
_entity.pdbx_description
1 polymer ?
#
loop_
_entity_poly.entity_id
_entity_poly.type
_entity_poly.pdbx_seq_one_letter_code
_entity_poly.pdbx_strand_id
1 'polypeptide(L)'
;MCIILPQMLSIRFGNNLPIKQMASRIDHFNRGKSQPTPYGKRMDRLSNRIFNEVTRITDSKNMRVVRLMSEQPEYEKEEKTVKYFPPLPMFHYLSKLLCIHGLFFDDHVFFRQLQNQLKILRGKVIHPPIGEGKRAQMRSKK
;
A
#
# COMPACT_ATOMS: atom_id res chain seq x y z
N MET A 1 8.38 -19.58 -1.09
CA MET A 1 8.60 -19.68 0.37
C MET A 1 7.39 -19.05 1.07
N CYS A 2 6.33 -19.84 1.27
CA CYS A 2 5.09 -19.39 1.88
C CYS A 2 5.11 -19.79 3.36
N ILE A 3 5.29 -18.81 4.24
CA ILE A 3 5.08 -19.00 5.69
C ILE A 3 3.68 -18.46 5.98
N ILE A 4 2.74 -19.38 6.09
CA ILE A 4 1.41 -19.15 6.64
C ILE A 4 1.60 -19.09 8.16
N LEU A 5 1.43 -17.93 8.77
CA LEU A 5 1.30 -17.78 10.22
C LEU A 5 -0.04 -17.12 10.53
N PRO A 6 -0.80 -17.63 11.52
CA PRO A 6 -2.22 -17.40 11.60
C PRO A 6 -2.56 -16.17 12.45
N GLN A 7 -3.63 -15.50 12.01
CA GLN A 7 -4.61 -14.70 12.74
C GLN A 7 -4.29 -14.40 14.22
N MET A 8 -3.83 -13.16 14.47
CA MET A 8 -3.96 -12.54 15.78
C MET A 8 -5.36 -11.96 15.91
N LEU A 9 -6.14 -12.58 16.80
CA LEU A 9 -7.46 -12.16 17.24
C LEU A 9 -7.48 -10.67 17.59
N SER A 10 -8.45 -9.97 17.00
CA SER A 10 -8.93 -8.67 17.44
C SER A 10 -9.49 -8.79 18.87
N ILE A 11 -8.70 -8.40 19.87
CA ILE A 11 -9.22 -8.18 21.23
C ILE A 11 -9.89 -6.81 21.22
N ARG A 12 -11.20 -6.81 20.93
CA ARG A 12 -12.08 -5.68 21.23
C ARG A 12 -12.25 -5.61 22.76
N PHE A 13 -11.48 -4.75 23.41
CA PHE A 13 -11.71 -4.36 24.79
C PHE A 13 -12.97 -3.49 24.89
N GLY A 14 -14.14 -4.13 24.89
CA GLY A 14 -15.41 -3.55 25.32
C GLY A 14 -15.57 -3.74 26.82
N ASN A 15 -14.92 -2.90 27.63
CA ASN A 15 -15.03 -2.95 29.08
C ASN A 15 -16.31 -2.25 29.56
N ASN A 16 -17.38 -3.02 29.71
CA ASN A 16 -18.51 -2.71 30.58
C ASN A 16 -18.93 -4.00 31.29
N LEU A 17 -18.08 -4.46 32.21
CA LEU A 17 -18.43 -5.50 33.17
C LEU A 17 -18.13 -4.96 34.57
N PRO A 18 -19.13 -4.85 35.46
CA PRO A 18 -18.86 -4.47 36.85
C PRO A 18 -18.15 -5.65 37.53
N ILE A 19 -16.84 -5.50 37.74
CA ILE A 19 -16.07 -6.44 38.56
C ILE A 19 -16.62 -6.32 39.99
N LYS A 20 -17.38 -7.34 40.42
CA LYS A 20 -17.75 -7.53 41.84
C LYS A 20 -16.47 -7.80 42.63
N GLN A 21 -15.80 -6.75 43.09
CA GLN A 21 -14.67 -6.86 44.00
C GLN A 21 -15.19 -6.90 45.44
N MET A 22 -14.76 -7.93 46.16
CA MET A 22 -15.04 -8.17 47.57
C MET A 22 -14.59 -6.97 48.42
N ALA A 23 -15.32 -6.70 49.50
CA ALA A 23 -15.04 -5.59 50.41
C ALA A 23 -13.81 -5.86 51.29
N SER A 24 -12.61 -5.83 50.70
CA SER A 24 -11.35 -5.70 51.43
C SER A 24 -10.87 -4.24 51.40
N ARG A 25 -10.47 -3.72 52.57
CA ARG A 25 -10.21 -2.29 52.87
C ARG A 25 -8.92 -1.72 52.23
N ILE A 26 -8.52 -2.18 51.05
CA ILE A 26 -7.25 -1.81 50.41
C ILE A 26 -7.47 -1.62 48.91
N ASP A 27 -7.66 -0.36 48.49
CA ASP A 27 -7.21 0.24 47.21
C ASP A 27 -7.84 1.63 46.98
N HIS A 28 -7.43 2.62 47.80
CA HIS A 28 -7.85 4.01 47.59
C HIS A 28 -7.19 4.66 46.36
N PHE A 29 -6.08 4.10 45.87
CA PHE A 29 -5.32 4.68 44.76
C PHE A 29 -5.90 4.33 43.38
N ASN A 30 -6.49 3.14 43.24
CA ASN A 30 -7.02 2.66 41.96
C ASN A 30 -8.48 3.06 41.70
N ARG A 31 -9.23 3.47 42.74
CA ARG A 31 -10.60 3.98 42.63
C ARG A 31 -10.72 5.39 42.03
N GLY A 32 -9.63 6.02 41.59
CA GLY A 32 -9.68 7.39 41.06
C GLY A 32 -9.86 7.49 39.54
N LYS A 33 -9.56 6.43 38.79
CA LYS A 33 -9.57 6.44 37.33
C LYS A 33 -10.94 6.02 36.81
N SER A 34 -11.55 6.83 35.94
CA SER A 34 -12.85 6.56 35.33
C SER A 34 -14.03 6.34 36.29
N GLN A 35 -14.07 7.07 37.42
CA GLN A 35 -15.27 7.11 38.28
C GLN A 35 -16.22 8.24 37.86
N PRO A 36 -17.55 8.07 37.99
CA PRO A 36 -18.52 9.11 37.65
C PRO A 36 -18.48 10.31 38.61
N THR A 37 -17.67 10.25 39.66
CA THR A 37 -17.49 11.35 40.63
C THR A 37 -16.86 12.58 39.97
N PRO A 38 -17.12 13.80 40.48
CA PRO A 38 -16.48 15.02 39.97
C PRO A 38 -14.94 14.98 40.02
N TYR A 39 -14.37 14.27 41.02
CA TYR A 39 -12.92 14.07 41.11
C TYR A 39 -12.41 13.14 40.00
N GLY A 40 -13.09 12.02 39.73
CA GLY A 40 -12.73 11.11 38.64
C GLY A 40 -12.69 11.81 37.29
N LYS A 41 -13.72 12.60 36.96
CA LYS A 41 -13.75 13.41 35.73
C LYS A 41 -12.60 14.42 35.63
N ARG A 42 -12.13 14.98 36.75
CA ARG A 42 -10.95 15.88 36.76
C ARG A 42 -9.66 15.11 36.54
N MET A 43 -9.52 13.93 37.13
CA MET A 43 -8.36 13.07 36.96
C MET A 43 -8.25 12.53 35.53
N ASP A 44 -9.36 12.11 34.91
CA ASP A 44 -9.39 11.67 33.51
C ASP A 44 -9.01 12.81 32.56
N ARG A 45 -9.56 14.01 32.75
CA ARG A 45 -9.18 15.20 31.94
C ARG A 45 -7.70 15.58 32.08
N LEU A 46 -7.15 15.45 33.28
CA LEU A 46 -5.73 15.70 33.55
C LEU A 46 -4.86 14.65 32.85
N SER A 47 -5.21 13.36 32.99
CA SER A 47 -4.53 12.26 32.30
C SER A 47 -4.48 12.49 30.79
N ASN A 48 -5.62 12.81 30.18
CA ASN A 48 -5.68 13.06 28.73
C ASN A 48 -4.82 14.27 28.32
N ARG A 49 -4.69 15.29 29.18
CA ARG A 49 -3.80 16.43 28.90
C ARG A 49 -2.33 16.07 29.00
N ILE A 50 -1.96 15.25 29.98
CA ILE A 50 -0.57 14.80 30.17
C ILE A 50 -0.11 13.95 28.97
N PHE A 51 -0.97 13.06 28.48
CA PHE A 51 -0.66 12.15 27.38
C PHE A 51 -1.06 12.68 26.00
N ASN A 52 -1.45 13.95 25.88
CA ASN A 52 -1.90 14.58 24.63
C ASN A 52 -3.06 13.85 23.92
N GLU A 53 -3.95 13.23 24.69
CA GLU A 53 -5.19 12.65 24.20
C GLU A 53 -6.33 13.70 24.16
N VAL A 54 -7.49 13.29 23.68
CA VAL A 54 -8.66 14.16 23.56
C VAL A 54 -9.19 14.54 24.95
N THR A 55 -9.04 15.82 25.32
CA THR A 55 -9.46 16.32 26.65
C THR A 55 -10.94 16.67 26.74
N ARG A 56 -11.56 17.06 25.62
CA ARG A 56 -12.98 17.41 25.56
C ARG A 56 -13.81 16.15 25.38
N ILE A 57 -14.92 16.07 26.09
CA ILE A 57 -15.92 15.01 25.86
C ILE A 57 -16.41 15.21 24.43
N THR A 58 -16.14 14.23 23.58
CA THR A 58 -16.30 14.33 22.14
C THR A 58 -17.16 13.15 21.69
N ASP A 59 -18.12 13.42 20.81
CA ASP A 59 -19.01 12.38 20.28
C ASP A 59 -18.22 11.31 19.50
N SER A 60 -18.76 10.09 19.46
CA SER A 60 -18.16 8.97 18.72
C SER A 60 -17.94 9.28 17.23
N LYS A 61 -18.80 10.12 16.64
CA LYS A 61 -18.66 10.62 15.25
C LYS A 61 -17.42 11.49 15.08
N ASN A 62 -17.16 12.38 16.04
CA ASN A 62 -16.04 13.32 15.98
C ASN A 62 -14.70 12.63 16.29
N MET A 63 -14.72 11.55 17.09
CA MET A 63 -13.54 10.69 17.32
C MET A 63 -13.02 10.02 16.04
N ARG A 64 -13.82 9.95 14.96
CA ARG A 64 -13.35 9.47 13.64
C ARG A 64 -12.19 10.29 13.09
N VAL A 65 -12.21 11.62 13.28
CA VAL A 65 -11.15 12.51 12.77
C VAL A 65 -9.82 12.22 13.45
N VAL A 66 -9.85 12.00 14.76
CA VAL A 66 -8.67 11.61 15.53
C VAL A 66 -8.09 10.30 15.00
N ARG A 67 -8.92 9.30 14.73
CA ARG A 67 -8.49 8.01 14.15
C ARG A 67 -7.89 8.18 12.75
N LEU A 68 -8.56 8.93 11.89
CA LEU A 68 -8.13 9.18 10.52
C LEU A 68 -6.76 9.88 10.48
N MET A 69 -6.53 10.83 11.38
CA MET A 69 -5.27 11.59 11.44
C MET A 69 -4.18 10.86 12.24
N SER A 70 -4.55 9.94 13.14
CA SER A 70 -3.60 9.07 13.83
C SER A 70 -3.05 7.95 12.94
N GLU A 71 -3.78 7.61 11.88
CA GLU A 71 -3.39 6.59 10.92
C GLU A 71 -2.58 7.22 9.78
N GLN A 72 -1.61 6.47 9.24
CA GLN A 72 -0.91 6.88 8.03
C GLN A 72 -1.90 6.92 6.85
N PRO A 73 -1.89 7.98 6.02
CA PRO A 73 -2.78 8.07 4.88
C PRO A 73 -2.54 6.93 3.88
N GLU A 74 -3.62 6.46 3.25
CA GLU A 74 -3.57 5.20 2.48
C GLU A 74 -2.55 5.18 1.33
N TYR A 75 -2.29 6.33 0.71
CA TYR A 75 -1.37 6.42 -0.43
C TYR A 75 0.11 6.30 -0.04
N GLU A 76 0.43 6.46 1.25
CA GLU A 76 1.79 6.29 1.78
C GLU A 76 2.02 4.89 2.34
N LYS A 77 0.94 4.11 2.54
CA LYS A 77 1.07 2.71 2.95
C LYS A 77 1.75 1.95 1.83
N GLU A 78 2.85 1.26 2.15
CA GLU A 78 3.70 0.58 1.15
C GLU A 78 2.90 -0.36 0.22
N GLU A 79 1.89 -1.04 0.76
CA GLU A 79 1.02 -1.97 0.04
C GLU A 79 0.17 -1.31 -1.06
N LYS A 80 -0.27 -0.06 -0.83
CA LYS A 80 -1.17 0.69 -1.73
C LYS A 80 -0.47 1.87 -2.42
N THR A 81 0.84 1.97 -2.27
CA THR A 81 1.62 3.08 -2.82
C THR A 81 1.67 2.99 -4.35
N VAL A 82 1.88 4.12 -5.01
CA VAL A 82 2.17 4.24 -6.46
C VAL A 82 3.29 3.29 -6.93
N LYS A 83 4.17 2.88 -6.02
CA LYS A 83 5.29 1.96 -6.23
C LYS A 83 4.87 0.47 -6.33
N TYR A 84 3.56 0.18 -6.34
CA TYR A 84 3.05 -1.19 -6.46
C TYR A 84 3.65 -1.93 -7.68
N PHE A 85 3.73 -1.25 -8.83
CA PHE A 85 4.38 -1.83 -10.01
C PHE A 85 5.88 -1.55 -10.00
N PRO A 86 6.72 -2.55 -10.33
CA PRO A 86 8.14 -2.31 -10.52
C PRO A 86 8.38 -1.33 -11.68
N PRO A 87 9.47 -0.55 -11.65
CA PRO A 87 9.81 0.37 -12.73
C PRO A 87 10.23 -0.39 -14.00
N LEU A 88 9.25 -0.78 -14.83
CA LEU A 88 9.47 -1.59 -16.05
C LEU A 88 10.50 -1.01 -17.03
N PRO A 89 10.57 0.32 -17.28
CA PRO A 89 11.59 0.87 -18.18
C PRO A 89 13.01 0.58 -17.70
N MET A 90 13.24 0.62 -16.38
CA MET A 90 14.56 0.34 -15.80
C MET A 90 15.01 -1.08 -16.14
N PHE A 91 14.13 -2.08 -15.93
CA PHE A 91 14.43 -3.47 -16.25
C PHE A 91 14.62 -3.70 -17.75
N HIS A 92 13.80 -3.06 -18.60
CA HIS A 92 13.93 -3.16 -20.05
C HIS A 92 15.27 -2.63 -20.57
N TYR A 93 15.70 -1.46 -20.09
CA TYR A 93 16.99 -0.91 -20.49
C TYR A 93 18.17 -1.70 -19.92
N LEU A 94 18.05 -2.19 -18.68
CA LEU A 94 19.07 -3.04 -18.06
C LEU A 94 19.27 -4.32 -18.88
N SER A 95 18.21 -5.05 -19.21
CA SER A 95 18.32 -6.31 -19.97
C SER A 95 18.90 -6.06 -21.37
N LYS A 96 18.49 -4.96 -22.02
CA LYS A 96 19.02 -4.54 -23.31
C LYS A 96 20.53 -4.22 -23.25
N LEU A 97 20.97 -3.51 -22.21
CA LEU A 97 22.37 -3.16 -22.01
C LEU A 97 23.22 -4.41 -21.77
N LEU A 98 22.77 -5.32 -20.89
CA LEU A 98 23.44 -6.59 -20.63
C LEU A 98 23.55 -7.46 -21.89
N CYS A 99 22.52 -7.44 -22.75
CA CYS A 99 22.54 -8.14 -24.04
C CYS A 99 23.58 -7.56 -25.00
N ILE A 100 23.73 -6.22 -25.05
CA ILE A 100 24.75 -5.57 -25.89
C ILE A 100 26.17 -5.90 -25.40
N HIS A 101 26.37 -6.03 -24.09
CA HIS A 101 27.65 -6.44 -23.51
C HIS A 101 27.93 -7.94 -23.58
N GLY A 102 26.98 -8.76 -24.06
CA GLY A 102 27.13 -10.22 -24.13
C GLY A 102 27.07 -10.92 -22.77
N LEU A 103 26.64 -10.23 -21.71
CA LEU A 103 26.50 -10.80 -20.36
C LEU A 103 25.19 -11.55 -20.16
N PHE A 104 24.18 -11.22 -20.98
CA PHE A 104 22.83 -11.78 -20.89
C PHE A 104 22.33 -12.16 -22.28
N PHE A 105 21.76 -13.35 -22.42
CA PHE A 105 21.12 -13.81 -23.65
C PHE A 105 19.59 -13.83 -23.47
N ASP A 106 18.89 -12.99 -24.23
CA ASP A 106 17.43 -12.90 -24.22
C ASP A 106 16.84 -13.72 -25.37
N ASP A 107 16.45 -14.97 -25.07
CA ASP A 107 15.84 -15.92 -26.04
C ASP A 107 14.63 -15.31 -26.77
N HIS A 108 13.81 -14.53 -26.06
CA HIS A 108 12.58 -13.97 -26.60
C HIS A 108 12.86 -12.85 -27.59
N VAL A 109 13.81 -11.96 -27.29
CA VAL A 109 14.25 -10.91 -28.23
C VAL A 109 14.92 -11.54 -29.44
N PHE A 110 15.77 -12.55 -29.25
CA PHE A 110 16.43 -13.27 -30.33
C PHE A 110 15.42 -13.95 -31.27
N PHE A 111 14.43 -14.66 -30.72
CA PHE A 111 13.36 -15.26 -31.50
C PHE A 111 12.61 -14.23 -32.36
N ARG A 112 12.27 -13.06 -31.79
CA ARG A 112 11.60 -11.98 -32.56
C ARG A 112 12.48 -11.46 -33.70
N GLN A 113 13.78 -11.31 -33.48
CA GLN A 113 14.74 -10.91 -34.52
C GLN A 113 14.84 -11.96 -35.62
N LEU A 114 14.93 -13.25 -35.27
CA LEU A 114 14.96 -14.35 -36.22
C LEU A 114 13.68 -14.39 -37.08
N GLN A 115 12.52 -14.26 -36.44
CA GLN A 115 11.23 -14.19 -37.16
C GLN A 115 11.17 -13.00 -38.12
N ASN A 116 11.77 -11.88 -37.74
CA ASN A 116 11.88 -10.72 -38.61
C ASN A 116 12.81 -11.00 -39.80
N GLN A 117 13.98 -11.59 -39.58
CA GLN A 117 14.88 -11.98 -40.68
C GLN A 117 14.18 -12.93 -41.67
N LEU A 118 13.48 -13.96 -41.19
CA LEU A 118 12.71 -14.88 -42.03
C LEU A 118 11.61 -14.18 -42.85
N LYS A 119 10.97 -13.14 -42.31
CA LYS A 119 9.98 -12.34 -43.05
C LYS A 119 10.64 -11.53 -44.16
N ILE A 120 11.80 -10.92 -43.90
CA ILE A 120 12.55 -10.16 -44.89
C ILE A 120 13.00 -11.08 -46.03
N LEU A 121 13.50 -12.29 -45.71
CA LEU A 121 13.88 -13.29 -46.72
C LEU A 121 12.69 -13.75 -47.59
N ARG A 122 11.46 -13.72 -47.06
CA ARG A 122 10.22 -13.97 -47.83
C ARG A 122 9.76 -12.76 -48.64
N GLY A 123 10.53 -11.67 -48.67
CA GLY A 123 10.18 -10.41 -49.35
C GLY A 123 9.13 -9.57 -48.61
N LYS A 124 8.84 -9.85 -47.33
CA LYS A 124 7.86 -9.08 -46.55
C LYS A 124 8.56 -7.89 -45.88
N VAL A 125 8.06 -6.68 -46.15
CA VAL A 125 8.46 -5.47 -45.41
C VAL A 125 7.78 -5.47 -44.04
N ILE A 126 8.55 -5.56 -42.95
CA ILE A 126 8.03 -5.63 -41.57
C ILE A 126 7.65 -4.25 -41.06
N HIS A 127 8.54 -3.28 -41.31
CA HIS A 127 8.39 -1.90 -40.89
C HIS A 127 8.55 -1.02 -42.13
N PRO A 128 7.47 -0.76 -42.90
CA PRO A 128 7.55 0.21 -43.99
C PRO A 128 7.90 1.58 -43.39
N PRO A 129 8.65 2.43 -44.11
CA PRO A 129 8.96 3.76 -43.62
C PRO A 129 7.65 4.51 -43.34
N ILE A 130 7.67 5.32 -42.29
CA ILE A 130 6.50 6.03 -41.80
C ILE A 130 5.93 6.87 -42.95
N GLY A 131 4.67 6.64 -43.32
CA GLY A 131 4.00 7.30 -44.45
C GLY A 131 3.84 6.43 -45.69
N GLU A 132 4.66 5.40 -45.90
CA GLU A 132 4.60 4.50 -47.07
C GLU A 132 3.81 3.21 -46.81
N GLY A 133 2.79 3.29 -45.96
CA GLY A 133 1.89 2.18 -45.72
C GLY A 133 1.15 1.76 -47.01
N LYS A 134 0.42 0.65 -46.94
CA LYS A 134 -0.35 0.12 -48.10
C LYS A 134 -1.17 1.20 -48.81
N ARG A 135 -1.78 2.13 -48.07
CA ARG A 135 -2.57 3.23 -48.64
C ARG A 135 -1.75 4.17 -49.52
N ALA A 136 -0.53 4.52 -49.14
CA ALA A 136 0.34 5.38 -49.94
C ALA A 136 0.82 4.68 -51.21
N GLN A 137 1.16 3.39 -51.12
CA GLN A 137 1.53 2.57 -52.28
C GLN A 137 0.38 2.46 -53.29
N MET A 138 -0.87 2.38 -52.82
CA MET A 138 -2.04 2.41 -53.69
C MET A 138 -2.26 3.78 -54.37
N ARG A 139 -1.95 4.89 -53.67
CA ARG A 139 -2.05 6.24 -54.25
C ARG A 139 -0.99 6.50 -55.31
N SER A 140 0.24 6.01 -55.10
CA SER A 140 1.35 6.17 -56.06
C SER A 140 1.19 5.32 -57.33
N LYS A 141 0.35 4.27 -57.29
CA LYS A 141 0.08 3.39 -58.44
C LYS A 141 -1.06 3.87 -59.34
N LYS A 142 -1.80 4.92 -58.92
CA LYS A 142 -2.87 5.53 -59.71
C LYS A 142 -2.31 6.70 -60.51
#